data_AF-A0A2R6Q5S5-F1
#
_entry.id   AF-A0A2R6Q5S5-F1
#
_cell.length_a   1.000
_cell.length_b   1.000
_cell.length_c   1.000
_cell.angle_alpha   90.00
_cell.angle_beta   90.00
_cell.angle_gamma   90.00
#
_symmetry.space_group_name_H-M   'P 1'
#
loop_
_entity.id
_entity.type
_entity.pdbx_description
1 polymer ?
#
loop_
_entity_poly.entity_id
_entity_poly.type
_entity_poly.pdbx_seq_one_letter_code
_entity_poly.pdbx_strand_id
1 'polypeptide(L)'
;MMLKLWKWYQNCLAVHPVKTQIISSGLIWGFGDIAAQSVTHFTAKNRHQVSDEDEELKINWKRVATTSLFGFGFVGPVGHFWYEGLDRFMKNRLQLQPKSLRFVASKVALDGIIFGPLDLLVFFSYMGFSIGKSAAQVKEDVKRDFVPAFILEGGIWP
;
A
#
# COMPACT_ATOMS: atom_id res chain seq x y z
N MET A 1 -9.02 -4.94 -27.04
CA MET A 1 -8.06 -5.75 -26.25
C MET A 1 -8.28 -5.58 -24.74
N MET A 2 -8.37 -4.34 -24.24
CA MET A 2 -8.57 -4.03 -22.80
C MET A 2 -9.79 -4.72 -22.16
N LEU A 3 -10.94 -4.77 -22.85
CA LEU A 3 -12.16 -5.43 -22.31
C LEU A 3 -12.00 -6.95 -22.12
N LYS A 4 -11.14 -7.60 -22.91
CA LYS A 4 -10.87 -9.04 -22.78
C LYS A 4 -9.96 -9.31 -21.58
N LEU A 5 -8.93 -8.49 -21.39
CA LEU A 5 -8.04 -8.54 -20.21
C LEU A 5 -8.82 -8.27 -18.92
N TRP A 6 -9.71 -7.28 -18.93
CA TRP A 6 -10.57 -6.97 -17.80
C TRP A 6 -11.50 -8.13 -17.42
N LYS A 7 -12.17 -8.74 -18.40
CA LYS A 7 -13.02 -9.92 -18.17
C LYS A 7 -12.23 -11.12 -17.66
N TRP A 8 -11.01 -11.33 -18.17
CA TRP A 8 -10.12 -12.38 -17.68
C TRP A 8 -9.70 -12.14 -16.22
N TYR A 9 -9.31 -10.91 -15.88
CA TYR A 9 -8.99 -10.54 -14.50
C TYR A 9 -10.20 -10.74 -13.56
N GLN A 10 -11.39 -10.32 -13.97
CA GLN A 10 -12.62 -10.55 -13.20
C GLN A 10 -12.91 -12.03 -12.99
N ASN A 11 -12.70 -12.87 -14.00
CA ASN A 11 -12.84 -14.32 -13.88
C ASN A 11 -11.82 -14.91 -12.91
N CYS A 12 -10.55 -14.49 -12.98
CA CYS A 12 -9.52 -14.92 -12.02
C CYS A 12 -9.87 -14.50 -10.58
N LEU A 13 -10.37 -13.27 -10.39
CA LEU A 13 -10.82 -12.77 -9.09
C LEU A 13 -12.01 -13.57 -8.55
N ALA A 14 -12.91 -14.02 -9.42
CA ALA A 14 -14.07 -14.84 -9.02
C ALA A 14 -13.68 -16.28 -8.66
N VAL A 15 -12.74 -16.88 -9.39
CA VAL A 15 -12.35 -18.29 -9.21
C VAL A 15 -11.27 -18.46 -8.14
N HIS A 16 -10.32 -17.53 -8.06
CA HIS A 16 -9.19 -17.58 -7.12
C HIS A 16 -8.93 -16.20 -6.47
N PRO A 17 -9.89 -15.67 -5.69
CA PRO A 17 -9.84 -14.31 -5.16
C PRO A 17 -8.56 -14.01 -4.38
N VAL A 18 -8.15 -14.90 -3.48
CA VAL A 18 -6.94 -14.73 -2.65
C VAL A 18 -5.68 -14.72 -3.49
N LYS A 19 -5.51 -15.67 -4.43
CA LYS A 19 -4.30 -15.75 -5.26
C LYS A 19 -4.18 -14.54 -6.18
N THR A 20 -5.29 -14.13 -6.80
CA THR A 20 -5.32 -12.95 -7.67
C THR A 20 -4.97 -11.70 -6.88
N GLN A 21 -5.51 -11.52 -5.68
CA GLN A 21 -5.21 -10.36 -4.83
C GLN A 21 -3.75 -10.35 -4.37
N ILE A 22 -3.19 -11.49 -3.96
CA ILE A 22 -1.77 -11.61 -3.59
C ILE A 22 -0.86 -11.16 -4.74
N ILE A 23 -1.09 -11.68 -5.95
CA ILE A 23 -0.27 -11.36 -7.12
C ILE A 23 -0.46 -9.89 -7.52
N SER A 24 -1.70 -9.40 -7.57
CA SER A 24 -1.95 -8.00 -7.94
C SER A 24 -1.36 -7.04 -6.93
N SER A 25 -1.45 -7.33 -5.63
CA SER A 25 -0.89 -6.48 -4.58
C SER A 25 0.62 -6.41 -4.68
N GLY A 26 1.32 -7.54 -4.87
CA GLY A 26 2.77 -7.53 -5.06
C GLY A 26 3.22 -6.67 -6.25
N LEU A 27 2.50 -6.74 -7.38
CA LEU A 27 2.78 -5.92 -8.55
C LEU A 27 2.51 -4.43 -8.30
N ILE A 28 1.35 -4.10 -7.73
CA ILE A 28 0.95 -2.71 -7.42
C ILE A 28 1.99 -2.05 -6.49
N TRP A 29 2.43 -2.76 -5.45
CA TRP A 29 3.44 -2.27 -4.53
C TRP A 29 4.81 -2.06 -5.19
N GLY A 30 5.21 -2.96 -6.08
CA GLY A 30 6.44 -2.81 -6.87
C GLY A 30 6.39 -1.60 -7.80
N PHE A 31 5.30 -1.44 -8.57
CA PHE A 31 5.09 -0.28 -9.43
C PHE A 31 5.00 1.03 -8.65
N GLY A 32 4.31 1.01 -7.51
CA GLY A 32 4.21 2.16 -6.61
C GLY A 32 5.57 2.62 -6.10
N ASP A 33 6.46 1.69 -5.75
CA ASP A 33 7.81 2.03 -5.30
C ASP A 33 8.67 2.59 -6.45
N ILE A 34 8.57 2.05 -7.67
CA ILE A 34 9.22 2.63 -8.86
C ILE A 34 8.74 4.08 -9.10
N ALA A 35 7.43 4.31 -9.01
CA ALA A 35 6.86 5.64 -9.16
C ALA A 35 7.34 6.61 -8.07
N ALA A 36 7.35 6.16 -6.81
CA ALA A 36 7.83 6.96 -5.68
C ALA A 36 9.32 7.33 -5.83
N GLN A 37 10.16 6.37 -6.24
CA GLN A 37 11.58 6.62 -6.54
C GLN A 37 11.74 7.61 -7.69
N SER A 38 10.96 7.46 -8.76
CA SER A 38 10.98 8.39 -9.91
C SER A 38 10.60 9.81 -9.49
N VAL A 39 9.50 9.99 -8.77
CA VAL A 39 9.05 11.31 -8.28
C VAL A 39 10.09 11.96 -7.37
N THR A 40 10.73 11.16 -6.50
CA THR A 40 11.81 11.63 -5.62
C THR A 40 13.00 12.14 -6.45
N HIS A 41 13.40 11.38 -7.47
CA HIS A 41 14.49 11.76 -8.38
C HIS A 41 14.17 13.03 -9.18
N PHE A 42 12.96 13.12 -9.76
CA PHE A 42 12.53 14.31 -10.49
C PHE A 42 12.45 15.56 -9.59
N THR A 43 11.99 15.39 -8.35
CA THR A 43 11.87 16.49 -7.38
C THR A 43 13.24 16.97 -6.88
N ALA A 44 14.19 16.05 -6.65
CA ALA A 44 15.57 16.37 -6.31
C ALA A 44 16.26 17.15 -7.46
N LYS A 45 16.09 16.69 -8.70
CA LYS A 45 16.59 17.35 -9.91
C LYS A 45 16.03 18.77 -10.09
N ASN A 46 14.74 18.97 -9.82
CA ASN A 46 14.11 20.30 -9.92
C ASN A 46 14.55 21.28 -8.81
N ARG A 47 14.95 20.79 -7.63
CA ARG A 47 15.47 21.63 -6.53
C ARG A 47 16.94 22.01 -6.73
N HIS A 48 17.74 21.15 -7.33
CA HIS A 48 19.12 21.45 -7.71
C HIS A 48 19.16 21.98 -9.15
N GLN A 49 18.89 23.28 -9.33
CA GLN A 49 19.31 23.99 -10.55
C GLN A 49 20.86 23.98 -10.59
N VAL A 50 21.50 23.01 -11.25
CA VAL A 50 22.82 23.10 -11.91
C VAL A 50 23.15 21.74 -12.55
N SER A 51 23.49 21.79 -13.85
CA SER A 51 24.37 20.92 -14.64
C SER A 51 24.57 19.47 -14.15
N ASP A 52 23.95 18.52 -14.83
CA ASP A 52 24.70 17.53 -15.62
C ASP A 52 23.71 16.64 -16.40
N GLU A 53 24.02 16.39 -17.67
CA GLU A 53 23.13 15.79 -18.66
C GLU A 53 22.92 14.28 -18.49
N ASP A 54 23.52 13.61 -17.52
CA ASP A 54 23.55 12.13 -17.45
C ASP A 54 23.31 11.53 -16.05
N GLU A 55 22.46 12.12 -15.20
CA GLU A 55 21.98 11.41 -14.01
C GLU A 55 20.85 10.43 -14.38
N GLU A 56 21.24 9.24 -14.87
CA GLU A 56 20.32 8.14 -15.16
C GLU A 56 19.47 7.81 -13.93
N LEU A 57 18.17 7.56 -14.14
CA LEU A 57 17.25 7.11 -13.10
C LEU A 57 17.76 5.81 -12.45
N LYS A 58 18.48 5.91 -11.34
CA LYS A 58 18.98 4.74 -10.59
C LYS A 58 17.86 4.17 -9.73
N ILE A 59 17.06 3.28 -10.34
CA ILE A 59 16.04 2.51 -9.62
C ILE A 59 16.71 1.50 -8.68
N ASN A 60 16.40 1.60 -7.38
CA ASN A 60 16.80 0.62 -6.39
C ASN A 60 15.90 -0.61 -6.47
N TRP A 61 16.32 -1.59 -7.28
CA TRP A 61 15.60 -2.87 -7.45
C TRP A 61 15.46 -3.68 -6.16
N LYS A 62 16.40 -3.55 -5.21
CA LYS A 62 16.29 -4.20 -3.89
C LYS A 62 15.09 -3.64 -3.12
N ARG A 63 14.88 -2.32 -3.16
CA ARG A 63 13.72 -1.66 -2.55
C ARG A 63 12.42 -2.09 -3.22
N VAL A 64 12.38 -2.11 -4.55
CA VAL A 64 11.22 -2.58 -5.33
C VAL A 64 10.85 -4.03 -4.99
N ALA A 65 11.85 -4.92 -4.93
CA ALA A 65 11.62 -6.31 -4.55
C ALA A 65 11.08 -6.43 -3.11
N THR A 66 11.64 -5.63 -2.20
CA THR A 66 11.22 -5.62 -0.79
C THR A 66 9.78 -5.17 -0.63
N THR A 67 9.38 -4.06 -1.26
CA THR A 67 7.99 -3.55 -1.23
C THR A 67 7.03 -4.48 -1.96
N SER A 68 7.46 -5.08 -3.07
CA SER A 68 6.67 -6.10 -3.78
C SER A 68 6.41 -7.33 -2.91
N LEU A 69 7.42 -7.80 -2.18
CA LEU A 69 7.28 -8.89 -1.20
C LEU A 69 6.33 -8.51 -0.05
N PHE A 70 6.33 -7.26 0.39
CA PHE A 70 5.36 -6.76 1.36
C PHE A 70 3.93 -6.82 0.81
N GLY A 71 3.72 -6.36 -0.43
CA GLY A 71 2.44 -6.46 -1.13
C GLY A 71 1.96 -7.89 -1.28
N PHE A 72 2.86 -8.82 -1.61
CA PHE A 72 2.56 -10.24 -1.80
C PHE A 72 2.28 -10.96 -0.47
N GLY A 73 3.12 -10.75 0.54
CA GLY A 73 3.12 -11.52 1.79
C GLY A 73 2.23 -10.95 2.88
N PHE A 74 1.98 -9.64 2.89
CA PHE A 74 1.19 -8.96 3.91
C PHE A 74 -0.07 -8.35 3.33
N VAL A 75 0.03 -7.34 2.47
CA VAL A 75 -1.15 -6.56 2.03
C VAL A 75 -2.14 -7.40 1.23
N GLY A 76 -1.67 -8.30 0.37
CA GLY A 76 -2.50 -9.25 -0.37
C GLY A 76 -3.36 -10.14 0.54
N PRO A 77 -2.76 -11.03 1.35
CA PRO A 77 -3.52 -11.96 2.18
C PRO A 77 -4.20 -11.27 3.36
N VAL A 78 -3.49 -10.42 4.11
CA VAL A 78 -4.03 -9.76 5.31
C VAL A 78 -5.13 -8.78 4.89
N GLY A 79 -4.92 -8.00 3.84
CA GLY A 79 -5.94 -7.11 3.30
C GLY A 79 -7.20 -7.86 2.85
N HIS A 80 -7.06 -9.01 2.19
CA HIS A 80 -8.21 -9.84 1.80
C HIS A 80 -9.08 -10.21 3.01
N PHE A 81 -8.47 -10.83 4.02
CA PHE A 81 -9.18 -11.29 5.20
C PHE A 81 -9.69 -10.15 6.06
N TRP A 82 -8.96 -9.03 6.12
CA TRP A 82 -9.41 -7.82 6.79
C TRP A 82 -10.69 -7.28 6.17
N TYR A 83 -10.72 -7.05 4.85
CA TYR A 83 -11.91 -6.55 4.18
C TYR A 83 -13.08 -7.52 4.23
N GLU A 84 -12.83 -8.83 4.17
CA GLU A 84 -13.88 -9.84 4.34
C GLU A 84 -14.46 -9.81 5.77
N GLY A 85 -13.60 -9.73 6.78
CA GLY A 85 -14.01 -9.61 8.19
C GLY A 85 -14.79 -8.33 8.46
N LEU A 86 -14.33 -7.22 7.87
CA LEU A 86 -14.95 -5.91 8.01
C LEU A 86 -16.32 -5.88 7.32
N ASP A 87 -16.47 -6.49 6.14
CA ASP A 87 -17.77 -6.66 5.48
C ASP A 87 -18.75 -7.50 6.33
N ARG A 88 -18.26 -8.58 6.96
CA ARG A 88 -19.08 -9.40 7.87
C ARG A 88 -19.47 -8.62 9.12
N PHE A 89 -18.55 -7.86 9.71
CA PHE A 89 -18.81 -7.02 10.88
C PHE A 89 -19.88 -5.96 10.59
N MET A 90 -19.76 -5.27 9.46
CA MET A 90 -20.70 -4.22 9.08
C MET A 90 -22.11 -4.75 8.78
N LYS A 91 -22.21 -5.91 8.13
CA LYS A 91 -23.50 -6.55 7.85
C LYS A 91 -24.15 -7.11 9.12
N ASN A 92 -23.37 -7.82 9.94
CA ASN A 92 -23.93 -8.59 11.05
C ASN A 92 -24.10 -7.79 12.33
N ARG A 93 -23.20 -6.83 12.61
CA ARG A 93 -23.20 -6.05 13.85
C ARG A 93 -23.82 -4.68 13.67
N LEU A 94 -23.44 -3.96 12.61
CA LEU A 94 -23.95 -2.61 12.34
C LEU A 94 -25.25 -2.63 11.52
N GLN A 95 -25.65 -3.77 10.96
CA GLN A 95 -26.87 -3.96 10.16
C GLN A 95 -27.03 -2.90 9.04
N LEU A 96 -25.90 -2.42 8.52
CA LEU A 96 -25.88 -1.39 7.50
C LEU A 96 -26.27 -1.99 6.15
N GLN A 97 -27.15 -1.30 5.44
CA GLN A 97 -27.53 -1.69 4.08
C GLN A 97 -26.30 -1.72 3.18
N PRO A 98 -25.99 -2.86 2.53
CA PRO A 98 -24.91 -2.94 1.57
C PRO A 98 -25.10 -1.88 0.48
N LYS A 99 -24.00 -1.21 0.07
CA LYS A 99 -24.00 -0.14 -0.95
C LYS A 99 -24.63 1.19 -0.52
N SER A 100 -24.92 1.39 0.76
CA SER A 100 -25.25 2.73 1.29
C SER A 100 -24.00 3.59 1.45
N LEU A 101 -24.12 4.92 1.30
CA LEU A 101 -23.04 5.87 1.64
C LEU A 101 -22.56 5.68 3.09
N ARG A 102 -23.48 5.37 4.01
CA ARG A 102 -23.12 5.08 5.42
C ARG A 102 -22.26 3.82 5.55
N PHE A 103 -22.56 2.80 4.75
CA PHE A 103 -21.73 1.59 4.71
C PHE A 103 -20.32 1.95 4.22
N VAL A 104 -20.19 2.64 3.09
CA VAL A 104 -18.87 3.01 2.57
C VAL A 104 -18.10 3.91 3.55
N ALA A 105 -18.74 4.94 4.10
CA ALA A 105 -18.09 5.86 5.04
C ALA A 105 -17.65 5.16 6.34
N SER A 106 -18.49 4.31 6.93
CA SER A 106 -18.10 3.54 8.12
C SER A 106 -16.99 2.53 7.82
N LYS A 107 -17.00 1.94 6.63
CA LYS A 107 -15.96 1.02 6.17
C LYS A 107 -14.61 1.73 6.10
N VAL A 108 -14.57 2.86 5.39
CA VAL A 108 -13.37 3.69 5.25
C VAL A 108 -12.89 4.19 6.62
N ALA A 109 -13.80 4.65 7.49
CA ALA A 109 -13.41 5.13 8.82
C ALA A 109 -12.78 4.03 9.68
N LEU A 110 -13.35 2.82 9.68
CA LEU A 110 -12.78 1.69 10.41
C LEU A 110 -11.45 1.24 9.82
N ASP A 111 -11.33 1.26 8.50
CA ASP A 111 -10.09 0.95 7.80
C ASP A 111 -8.99 1.94 8.17
N GLY A 112 -9.25 3.25 8.05
CA GLY A 112 -8.29 4.29 8.38
C GLY A 112 -7.92 4.37 9.87
N ILE A 113 -8.85 4.08 10.78
CA ILE A 113 -8.59 4.17 12.23
C ILE A 113 -7.90 2.92 12.77
N ILE A 114 -8.19 1.74 12.23
CA ILE A 114 -7.68 0.48 12.77
C ILE A 114 -6.57 -0.09 11.88
N PHE A 115 -6.85 -0.24 10.58
CA PHE A 115 -5.93 -0.89 9.66
C PHE A 115 -4.82 0.06 9.19
N GLY A 116 -5.14 1.31 8.86
CA GLY A 116 -4.15 2.33 8.48
C GLY A 116 -2.96 2.44 9.43
N PRO A 117 -3.14 2.71 10.74
CA PRO A 117 -2.01 2.81 11.66
C PRO A 117 -1.28 1.47 11.84
N LEU A 118 -1.98 0.34 11.78
CA LEU A 118 -1.37 -0.98 11.86
C LEU A 118 -0.49 -1.25 10.63
N ASP A 119 -1.01 -1.02 9.42
CA ASP A 119 -0.34 -1.23 8.15
C ASP A 119 0.92 -0.36 8.07
N LEU A 120 0.81 0.94 8.38
CA LEU A 120 1.96 1.85 8.44
C LEU A 120 3.03 1.38 9.43
N LEU A 121 2.65 0.96 10.64
CA LEU A 121 3.59 0.46 11.64
C LEU A 121 4.32 -0.79 11.14
N VAL A 122 3.60 -1.75 10.55
CA VAL A 122 4.19 -2.97 10.02
C VAL A 122 5.07 -2.66 8.82
N PHE A 123 4.64 -1.77 7.92
CA PHE A 123 5.38 -1.35 6.75
C PHE A 123 6.71 -0.68 7.13
N PHE A 124 6.70 0.35 7.97
CA PHE A 124 7.92 1.02 8.40
C PHE A 124 8.87 0.07 9.12
N SER A 125 8.33 -0.83 9.95
CA SER A 125 9.13 -1.84 10.65
C SER A 125 9.80 -2.80 9.66
N TYR A 126 9.02 -3.36 8.73
CA TYR A 126 9.50 -4.28 7.72
C TYR A 126 10.55 -3.64 6.80
N MET A 127 10.30 -2.40 6.34
CA MET A 127 11.24 -1.65 5.51
C MET A 127 12.53 -1.31 6.27
N GLY A 128 12.43 -0.96 7.55
CA GLY A 128 13.60 -0.69 8.38
C GLY A 128 14.49 -1.93 8.55
N PHE A 129 13.89 -3.08 8.88
CA PHE A 129 14.63 -4.33 9.08
C PHE A 129 15.20 -4.91 7.79
N SER A 130 14.49 -4.79 6.65
CA SER A 130 14.98 -5.30 5.35
C SER A 130 16.23 -4.58 4.83
N ILE A 131 16.45 -3.34 5.30
CA ILE A 131 17.65 -2.54 5.01
C ILE A 131 18.75 -2.78 6.07
N GLY A 132 18.46 -3.56 7.11
CA GLY A 132 19.42 -3.93 8.16
C GLY A 132 19.50 -2.93 9.33
N LYS A 133 18.49 -2.07 9.51
CA LYS A 133 18.44 -1.16 10.65
C LYS A 133 18.21 -1.94 11.95
N SER A 134 18.81 -1.45 13.04
CA SER A 134 18.54 -1.94 14.39
C SER A 134 17.13 -1.55 14.86
N ALA A 135 16.57 -2.28 15.84
CA ALA A 135 15.25 -1.98 16.39
C ALA A 135 15.15 -0.55 16.97
N ALA A 136 16.24 -0.01 17.52
CA ALA A 136 16.28 1.37 18.00
C ALA A 136 16.14 2.39 16.85
N GLN A 137 16.82 2.16 15.73
CA GLN A 137 16.73 3.01 14.54
C GLN A 137 15.34 2.93 13.90
N VAL A 138 14.78 1.72 13.79
CA VAL A 138 13.41 1.52 13.27
C VAL A 138 12.40 2.27 14.14
N LYS A 139 12.51 2.17 15.47
CA LYS A 139 11.64 2.88 16.40
C LYS A 139 11.72 4.40 16.21
N GLU A 140 12.91 4.93 15.97
CA GLU A 140 13.10 6.37 15.76
C GLU A 140 12.52 6.83 14.42
N ASP A 141 12.74 6.07 13.35
CA ASP A 141 12.14 6.34 12.04
C ASP A 141 10.60 6.29 12.11
N VAL A 142 10.03 5.28 12.78
CA VAL A 142 8.59 5.20 13.01
C VAL A 142 8.11 6.43 13.76
N LYS A 143 8.75 6.84 14.86
CA LYS A 143 8.33 8.03 15.60
C LYS A 143 8.36 9.30 14.75
N ARG A 144 9.38 9.45 13.89
CA ARG A 144 9.56 10.63 13.03
C ARG A 144 8.55 10.66 11.90
N ASP A 145 8.37 9.54 11.21
CA ASP A 145 7.71 9.50 9.90
C ASP A 145 6.26 9.01 9.97
N PHE A 146 5.85 8.34 11.06
CA PHE A 146 4.52 7.74 11.20
C PHE A 146 3.39 8.77 11.15
N VAL A 147 3.47 9.84 11.95
CA VAL A 147 2.40 10.85 12.01
C VAL A 147 2.27 11.61 10.68
N PRO A 148 3.36 12.11 10.06
CA PRO A 148 3.27 12.71 8.73
C PRO A 148 2.69 11.76 7.69
N ALA A 149 3.12 10.49 7.67
CA ALA A 149 2.63 9.50 6.73
C ALA A 149 1.14 9.19 6.95
N PHE A 150 0.71 9.06 8.20
CA PHE A 150 -0.69 8.80 8.54
C PHE A 150 -1.62 9.94 8.14
N ILE A 151 -1.21 11.19 8.35
CA ILE A 151 -1.98 12.36 7.89
C ILE A 151 -2.07 12.37 6.36
N LEU A 152 -0.98 12.06 5.67
CA LEU A 152 -0.95 12.01 4.20
C LEU A 152 -1.87 10.90 3.67
N GLU A 153 -1.82 9.72 4.26
CA GLU A 153 -2.70 8.59 3.93
C GLU A 153 -4.17 8.97 4.11
N GLY A 154 -4.53 9.53 5.27
CA GLY A 154 -5.90 9.99 5.54
C GLY A 154 -6.34 11.18 4.71
N GLY A 155 -5.42 11.97 4.15
CA GLY A 155 -5.72 13.10 3.27
C GLY A 155 -5.87 12.72 1.80
N ILE A 156 -5.19 11.67 1.34
CA ILE A 156 -5.26 11.16 -0.03
C ILE A 156 -6.42 10.19 -0.20
N TRP A 157 -6.75 9.43 0.84
CA TRP A 157 -7.83 8.46 0.82
C TRP A 157 -9.19 9.14 1.16
N PRO A 158 -10.20 9.08 0.28
CA PRO A 158 -11.51 9.71 0.49
C PRO A 158 -12.42 8.95 1.46
#